data_AF-A0A536VHR1-F1
#
_entry.id   AF-A0A536VHR1-F1
#
_cell.length_a   1.000
_cell.length_b   1.000
_cell.length_c   1.000
_cell.angle_alpha   90.00
_cell.angle_beta   90.00
_cell.angle_gamma   90.00
#
_symmetry.space_group_name_H-M   'P 1'
#
loop_
_entity.id
_entity.type
_entity.pdbx_description
1 polymer ?
#
loop_
_entity_poly.entity_id
_entity_poly.type
_entity_poly.pdbx_seq_one_letter_code
_entity_poly.pdbx_strand_id
1 'polypeptide(L)'
;MGYTRLPGESYRLDELEWENIFALTEPGRYWADIGLFAELARDHANGRNVLAAGPMFQHEFGAIQSNLNFLLERELGTAADAGAGLSYAWQVKWRGNSRFEPGVQGFGSLGRTNDFGRATEHKLGPAFFGQLALGARNKLKYDGAILFGLNNNTSDTTVRFTVEYEMY
;
A
#
# COMPACT_ATOMS: atom_id res chain seq x y z
N MET A 1 9.17 -0.94 11.10
CA MET A 1 10.02 -0.24 12.12
C MET A 1 10.32 1.17 11.60
N GLY A 2 9.40 2.09 11.85
CA GLY A 2 9.54 3.50 11.48
C GLY A 2 10.24 4.32 12.59
N TYR A 3 10.98 5.34 12.18
CA TYR A 3 11.56 6.36 13.08
C TYR A 3 11.04 7.73 12.63
N THR A 4 10.36 8.46 13.50
CA THR A 4 9.97 9.86 13.21
C THR A 4 10.94 10.82 13.89
N ARG A 5 11.45 11.81 13.16
CA ARG A 5 12.36 12.84 13.69
C ARG A 5 11.64 14.18 13.81
N LEU A 6 11.64 14.75 15.02
CA LEU A 6 11.59 16.20 15.21
C LEU A 6 12.99 16.69 15.64
N PRO A 7 13.47 17.87 15.23
CA PRO A 7 14.83 18.31 15.52
C PRO A 7 15.04 18.57 17.03
N GLY A 8 15.88 17.76 17.70
CA GLY A 8 16.40 18.07 19.04
C GLY A 8 16.18 17.03 20.15
N GLU A 9 15.47 15.93 19.91
CA GLU A 9 15.21 14.91 20.96
C GLU A 9 15.89 13.56 20.72
N SER A 10 16.14 12.84 21.82
CA SER A 10 16.69 11.48 21.89
C SER A 10 15.76 10.45 21.25
N TYR A 11 16.35 9.37 20.74
CA TYR A 11 15.66 8.22 20.12
C TYR A 11 14.44 7.76 20.93
N ARG A 12 13.24 7.93 20.37
CA ARG A 12 12.03 7.28 20.85
C ARG A 12 11.61 6.22 19.83
N LEU A 13 11.40 5.00 20.31
CA LEU A 13 10.89 3.91 19.49
C LEU A 13 9.37 4.13 19.39
N ASP A 14 8.93 4.78 18.32
CA ASP A 14 7.55 5.27 18.22
C ASP A 14 6.56 4.15 17.86
N GLU A 15 6.96 3.13 17.10
CA GLU A 15 6.05 2.05 16.67
C GLU A 15 6.76 0.72 16.39
N LEU A 16 6.19 -0.38 16.88
CA LEU A 16 6.59 -1.75 16.54
C LEU A 16 5.55 -2.36 15.61
N GLU A 17 5.95 -2.69 14.38
CA GLU A 17 5.09 -3.33 13.37
C GLU A 17 5.58 -4.73 13.09
N TRP A 18 4.63 -5.67 13.01
CA TRP A 18 4.87 -7.03 12.55
C TRP A 18 3.97 -7.33 11.35
N GLU A 19 4.58 -7.37 10.17
CA GLU A 19 3.93 -7.59 8.88
C GLU A 19 4.20 -9.01 8.36
N ASN A 20 3.18 -9.66 7.80
CA ASN A 20 3.28 -10.97 7.17
C ASN A 20 2.48 -11.01 5.87
N ILE A 21 3.05 -11.63 4.84
CA ILE A 21 2.37 -11.93 3.57
C ILE A 21 2.34 -13.45 3.38
N PHE A 22 1.15 -14.01 3.25
CA PHE A 22 0.93 -15.43 2.97
C PHE A 22 0.57 -15.59 1.49
N ALA A 23 1.42 -16.25 0.71
CA ALA A 23 1.07 -16.66 -0.65
C ALA A 23 0.09 -17.85 -0.60
N LEU A 24 -1.14 -17.64 -1.03
CA LEU A 24 -2.19 -18.67 -1.03
C LEU A 24 -2.17 -19.51 -2.31
N THR A 25 -1.54 -19.01 -3.36
CA THR A 25 -1.29 -19.71 -4.62
C THR A 25 0.19 -19.67 -4.97
N GLU A 26 0.66 -20.66 -5.74
CA GLU A 26 2.00 -20.61 -6.33
C GLU A 26 2.08 -19.49 -7.38
N PRO A 27 3.03 -18.54 -7.27
CA PRO A 27 3.17 -17.44 -8.22
C PRO A 27 3.30 -17.91 -9.67
N GLY A 28 2.44 -17.39 -10.56
CA GLY A 28 2.43 -17.67 -11.98
C GLY A 28 1.84 -19.03 -12.38
N ARG A 29 1.36 -19.85 -11.44
CA ARG A 29 0.80 -21.18 -11.74
C ARG A 29 -0.68 -21.16 -12.14
N TYR A 30 -1.44 -20.24 -11.57
CA TYR A 30 -2.88 -20.14 -11.79
C TYR A 30 -3.21 -18.88 -12.61
N TRP A 31 -4.50 -18.71 -12.93
CA TRP A 31 -4.94 -17.51 -13.63
C TRP A 31 -4.65 -16.23 -12.84
N ALA A 32 -4.55 -16.28 -11.51
CA ALA A 32 -4.13 -15.16 -10.68
C ALA A 32 -3.34 -15.67 -9.47
N ASP A 33 -2.42 -14.83 -8.99
CA ASP A 33 -1.73 -15.01 -7.73
C ASP A 33 -2.55 -14.37 -6.62
N ILE A 34 -2.85 -15.14 -5.57
CA ILE A 34 -3.64 -14.70 -4.43
C ILE A 34 -2.75 -14.73 -3.20
N GLY A 35 -2.72 -13.62 -2.48
CA GLY A 35 -2.03 -13.47 -1.20
C GLY A 35 -2.97 -12.98 -0.10
N LEU A 36 -2.53 -13.13 1.14
CA LEU A 36 -3.15 -12.52 2.31
C LEU A 36 -2.10 -11.69 3.05
N PHE A 37 -2.38 -10.42 3.24
CA PHE A 37 -1.62 -9.52 4.09
C PHE A 37 -2.18 -9.54 5.51
N ALA A 38 -1.29 -9.52 6.50
CA ALA A 38 -1.65 -9.34 7.91
C ALA A 38 -0.57 -8.53 8.63
N GLU A 39 -0.99 -7.55 9.41
CA GLU A 39 -0.14 -6.67 10.18
C GLU A 39 -0.68 -6.46 11.60
N LEU A 40 0.24 -6.43 12.56
CA LEU A 40 0.01 -5.97 13.91
C LEU A 40 1.01 -4.84 14.21
N ALA A 41 0.50 -3.62 14.44
CA ALA A 41 1.31 -2.49 14.85
C ALA A 41 0.96 -2.07 16.29
N ARG A 42 1.97 -1.65 17.04
CA ARG A 42 1.84 -1.14 18.40
C ARG A 42 2.48 0.23 18.51
N ASP A 43 1.63 1.23 18.68
CA ASP A 43 2.01 2.61 18.96
C ASP A 43 2.23 2.75 20.48
N HIS A 44 3.50 2.88 20.86
CA HIS A 44 3.91 3.02 22.26
C HIS A 44 3.59 4.41 22.83
N ALA A 45 3.44 5.43 21.98
CA ALA A 45 3.21 6.81 22.38
C ALA A 45 1.76 7.06 22.81
N ASN A 46 0.81 6.47 22.09
CA ASN A 46 -0.63 6.71 22.31
C ASN A 46 -1.36 5.51 22.93
N GLY A 47 -0.64 4.39 23.19
CA GLY A 47 -1.24 3.17 23.74
C GLY A 47 -2.26 2.52 22.79
N ARG A 48 -2.11 2.75 21.49
CA ARG A 48 -2.97 2.23 20.43
C ARG A 48 -2.31 1.01 19.79
N ASN A 49 -3.10 -0.02 19.50
CA ASN A 49 -2.66 -1.12 18.64
C ASN A 49 -3.49 -1.06 17.35
N VAL A 50 -2.87 -1.40 16.23
CA VAL A 50 -3.53 -1.49 14.93
C VAL A 50 -3.44 -2.92 14.44
N LEU A 51 -4.57 -3.47 14.00
CA LEU A 51 -4.64 -4.72 13.27
C LEU A 51 -5.05 -4.41 11.83
N ALA A 52 -4.26 -4.83 10.86
CA ALA A 52 -4.62 -4.72 9.46
C ALA A 52 -4.56 -6.08 8.80
N ALA A 53 -5.52 -6.39 7.94
CA ALA A 53 -5.51 -7.61 7.14
C ALA A 53 -6.29 -7.44 5.86
N GLY A 54 -5.88 -8.15 4.81
CA GLY A 54 -6.70 -8.21 3.62
C GLY A 54 -6.09 -8.96 2.45
N PRO A 55 -6.94 -9.35 1.49
CA PRO A 55 -6.51 -10.12 0.33
C PRO A 55 -5.77 -9.26 -0.68
N MET A 56 -4.82 -9.90 -1.35
CA MET A 56 -4.02 -9.34 -2.44
C MET A 56 -4.19 -10.22 -3.67
N PHE A 57 -4.31 -9.58 -4.83
CA PHE A 57 -4.48 -10.25 -6.10
C PHE A 57 -3.49 -9.69 -7.11
N GLN A 58 -2.83 -10.58 -7.85
CA GLN A 58 -2.03 -10.22 -9.00
C GLN A 58 -2.44 -11.08 -10.19
N HIS A 59 -2.57 -10.45 -11.35
CA HIS A 59 -2.82 -11.16 -12.60
C HIS A 59 -1.84 -10.65 -13.65
N GLU A 60 -1.30 -11.57 -14.43
CA GLU A 60 -0.38 -11.29 -15.52
C GLU A 60 -0.93 -11.85 -16.82
N PHE A 61 -1.00 -11.00 -17.84
CA PHE A 61 -1.44 -11.37 -19.18
C PHE A 61 -0.53 -10.73 -20.22
N GLY A 62 0.38 -11.54 -20.78
CA GLY A 62 1.43 -11.06 -21.67
C GLY A 62 2.30 -10.01 -20.98
N ALA A 63 2.38 -8.82 -21.57
CA ALA A 63 3.12 -7.70 -20.99
C ALA A 63 2.30 -6.89 -19.96
N ILE A 64 1.02 -7.19 -19.73
CA ILE A 64 0.20 -6.47 -18.75
C ILE A 64 0.29 -7.18 -17.41
N GLN A 65 0.51 -6.41 -16.35
CA GLN A 65 0.34 -6.84 -14.97
C GLN A 65 -0.71 -5.96 -14.29
N SER A 66 -1.64 -6.57 -13.59
CA SER A 66 -2.62 -5.89 -12.74
C SER A 66 -2.52 -6.39 -11.31
N ASN A 67 -2.65 -5.47 -10.35
CA ASN A 67 -2.77 -5.80 -8.94
C ASN A 67 -4.03 -5.18 -8.36
N LEU A 68 -4.65 -5.86 -7.40
CA LEU A 68 -5.78 -5.38 -6.63
C LEU A 68 -5.61 -5.85 -5.18
N ASN A 69 -5.60 -4.91 -4.25
CA ASN A 69 -5.46 -5.17 -2.82
C ASN A 69 -6.64 -4.55 -2.10
N PHE A 70 -7.14 -5.25 -1.09
CA PHE A 70 -8.07 -4.71 -0.11
C PHE A 70 -7.43 -4.79 1.26
N LEU A 71 -7.71 -3.82 2.12
CA LEU A 71 -7.18 -3.77 3.47
C LEU A 71 -8.28 -3.34 4.44
N LEU A 72 -8.53 -4.18 5.45
CA LEU A 72 -9.36 -3.85 6.61
C LEU A 72 -8.42 -3.51 7.76
N GLU A 73 -8.54 -2.31 8.32
CA GLU A 73 -7.73 -1.83 9.42
C GLU A 73 -8.61 -1.53 10.64
N ARG A 74 -8.23 -2.06 11.80
CA ARG A 74 -8.92 -1.83 13.06
C ARG A 74 -7.96 -1.34 14.12
N GLU A 75 -8.26 -0.16 14.65
CA GLU A 75 -7.62 0.36 15.84
C GLU A 75 -8.22 -0.27 17.11
N LEU A 76 -7.36 -0.54 18.08
CA LEU A 76 -7.66 -1.09 19.39
C LEU A 76 -6.99 -0.22 20.47
N GLY A 77 -7.74 0.08 21.52
CA GLY A 77 -7.26 0.92 22.63
C GLY A 77 -8.34 1.88 23.11
N THR A 78 -8.04 2.62 24.17
CA THR A 78 -8.98 3.57 24.79
C THR A 78 -9.26 4.80 23.93
N ALA A 79 -8.37 5.13 23.01
CA ALA A 79 -8.48 6.24 22.05
C ALA A 79 -8.67 5.75 20.59
N ALA A 80 -9.15 4.51 20.41
CA ALA A 80 -9.35 3.93 19.09
C ALA A 80 -10.65 4.42 18.45
N ASP A 81 -10.59 4.75 17.16
CA ASP A 81 -11.79 5.07 16.41
C ASP A 81 -12.72 3.85 16.27
N ALA A 82 -14.03 4.07 16.42
CA ALA A 82 -15.02 3.01 16.28
C ALA A 82 -15.08 2.48 14.84
N GLY A 83 -15.39 1.20 14.67
CA GLY A 83 -15.41 0.54 13.36
C GLY A 83 -14.01 0.21 12.82
N ALA A 84 -13.95 -0.48 11.70
CA ALA A 84 -12.72 -0.78 10.97
C ALA A 84 -12.73 0.00 9.65
N GLY A 85 -11.60 0.60 9.26
CA GLY A 85 -11.45 1.24 7.97
C GLY A 85 -11.32 0.18 6.87
N LEU A 86 -12.02 0.36 5.74
CA LEU A 86 -11.86 -0.49 4.57
C LEU A 86 -11.27 0.34 3.43
N SER A 87 -10.09 -0.05 2.94
CA SER A 87 -9.43 0.57 1.80
C SER A 87 -9.12 -0.43 0.70
N TYR A 88 -8.87 0.10 -0.49
CA TYR A 88 -8.42 -0.67 -1.63
C TYR A 88 -7.36 0.10 -2.42
N ALA A 89 -6.46 -0.65 -3.04
CA ALA A 89 -5.47 -0.13 -3.96
C ALA A 89 -5.42 -1.03 -5.19
N TRP A 90 -5.34 -0.44 -6.37
CA TRP A 90 -5.15 -1.19 -7.61
C TRP A 90 -4.16 -0.49 -8.51
N GLN A 91 -3.51 -1.28 -9.34
CA GLN A 91 -2.63 -0.76 -10.38
C GLN A 91 -2.67 -1.66 -11.60
N VAL A 92 -2.44 -1.07 -12.76
CA VAL A 92 -2.23 -1.79 -14.02
C VAL A 92 -1.02 -1.18 -14.69
N LYS A 93 -0.09 -2.02 -15.16
CA LYS A 93 1.14 -1.58 -15.82
C LYS A 93 1.49 -2.45 -17.02
N TRP A 94 2.14 -1.82 -18.00
CA TRP A 94 2.71 -2.50 -19.15
C TRP A 94 4.22 -2.72 -18.95
N ARG A 95 4.62 -3.98 -18.84
CA ARG A 95 5.97 -4.45 -18.52
C ARG A 95 6.83 -4.69 -19.76
N GLY A 96 6.88 -3.70 -20.66
CA GLY A 96 7.71 -3.78 -21.86
C GLY A 96 9.18 -3.42 -21.62
N ASN A 97 9.45 -2.55 -20.66
CA ASN A 97 10.80 -2.13 -20.26
C ASN A 97 10.86 -2.02 -18.74
N SER A 98 11.65 -2.87 -18.09
CA SER A 98 11.76 -2.87 -16.61
C SER A 98 12.27 -1.56 -16.03
N ARG A 99 12.94 -0.71 -16.82
CA ARG A 99 13.36 0.63 -16.39
C ARG A 99 12.22 1.65 -16.45
N PHE A 100 11.18 1.41 -17.22
CA PHE A 100 10.03 2.32 -17.32
C PHE A 100 8.81 1.55 -17.83
N GLU A 101 7.91 1.24 -16.90
CA GLU A 101 6.65 0.55 -17.13
C GLU A 101 5.52 1.58 -16.96
N PRO A 102 4.92 2.10 -18.03
CA PRO A 102 3.78 3.01 -17.93
C PRO A 102 2.55 2.25 -17.42
N GLY A 103 1.69 2.95 -16.69
CA GLY A 103 0.51 2.37 -16.10
C GLY A 103 -0.46 3.38 -15.50
N VAL A 104 -1.37 2.87 -14.68
CA VAL A 104 -2.38 3.62 -13.94
C VAL A 104 -2.42 3.06 -12.53
N GLN A 105 -2.57 3.94 -11.54
CA GLN A 105 -2.82 3.59 -10.15
C GLN A 105 -4.15 4.17 -9.68
N GLY A 106 -4.80 3.47 -8.75
CA GLY A 106 -5.96 3.97 -8.04
C GLY A 106 -5.98 3.51 -6.60
N PHE A 107 -6.51 4.38 -5.74
CA PHE A 107 -6.63 4.18 -4.31
C PHE A 107 -8.00 4.64 -3.86
N GLY A 108 -8.55 3.97 -2.86
CA GLY A 108 -9.72 4.48 -2.19
C GLY A 108 -9.94 3.93 -0.80
N SER A 109 -10.75 4.65 -0.05
CA SER A 109 -11.30 4.26 1.25
C SER A 109 -12.82 4.23 1.12
N LEU A 110 -13.45 3.19 1.64
CA LEU A 110 -14.90 3.07 1.73
C LEU A 110 -15.45 3.62 3.07
N GLY A 111 -14.58 4.27 3.85
CA GLY A 111 -14.87 4.73 5.19
C GLY A 111 -14.78 3.59 6.20
N ARG A 112 -15.43 3.77 7.35
CA ARG A 112 -15.36 2.84 8.47
C ARG A 112 -16.61 1.96 8.51
N THR A 113 -16.49 0.73 9.00
CA THR A 113 -17.61 -0.25 9.04
C THR A 113 -18.81 0.19 9.90
N ASN A 114 -18.62 1.14 10.82
CA ASN A 114 -19.68 1.75 11.62
C ASN A 114 -20.32 2.99 10.96
N ASP A 115 -19.74 3.53 9.88
CA ASP A 115 -20.27 4.66 9.12
C ASP A 115 -19.89 4.53 7.64
N PHE A 116 -20.31 3.40 7.05
CA PHE A 116 -19.87 2.97 5.73
C PHE A 116 -20.40 3.91 4.64
N GLY A 117 -19.55 4.27 3.68
CA GLY A 117 -19.97 5.08 2.52
C GLY A 117 -20.08 6.59 2.77
N ARG A 118 -19.86 7.08 4.00
CA ARG A 118 -19.99 8.51 4.31
C ARG A 118 -18.70 9.31 4.09
N ALA A 119 -17.58 8.75 4.52
CA ALA A 119 -16.24 9.33 4.37
C ALA A 119 -15.44 8.53 3.33
N THR A 120 -16.00 8.34 2.13
CA THR A 120 -15.28 7.65 1.07
C THR A 120 -14.29 8.57 0.40
N GLU A 121 -13.15 8.02 0.01
CA GLU A 121 -12.15 8.70 -0.79
C GLU A 121 -11.81 7.82 -1.99
N HIS A 122 -11.66 8.43 -3.15
CA HIS A 122 -11.34 7.72 -4.39
C HIS A 122 -10.48 8.61 -5.27
N LYS A 123 -9.30 8.10 -5.64
CA LYS A 123 -8.40 8.77 -6.58
C LYS A 123 -7.79 7.78 -7.54
N LEU A 124 -7.55 8.22 -8.77
CA LEU A 124 -6.82 7.44 -9.77
C LEU A 124 -6.08 8.35 -10.74
N GLY A 125 -5.10 7.81 -11.44
CA GLY A 125 -4.43 8.56 -12.48
C GLY A 125 -3.21 7.85 -13.06
N PRO A 126 -2.54 8.49 -14.04
CA PRO A 126 -1.38 7.92 -14.69
C PRO A 126 -0.26 7.67 -13.69
N ALA A 127 0.45 6.57 -13.91
CA ALA A 127 1.58 6.15 -13.12
C ALA A 127 2.70 5.59 -14.00
N PHE A 128 3.90 5.54 -13.45
CA PHE A 128 5.01 4.79 -14.01
C PHE A 128 5.74 4.02 -12.92
N PHE A 129 6.37 2.94 -13.33
CA PHE A 129 7.14 2.06 -12.47
C PHE A 129 8.49 1.78 -13.09
N GLY A 130 9.49 1.49 -12.27
CA GLY A 130 10.80 1.10 -12.78
C GLY A 130 11.62 0.36 -11.74
N GLN A 131 12.53 -0.46 -12.24
CA GLN A 131 13.54 -1.13 -11.46
C GLN A 131 14.88 -1.08 -12.19
N LEU A 132 15.93 -0.70 -11.44
CA LEU A 132 17.32 -0.69 -11.89
C LEU A 132 18.11 -1.73 -11.10
N ALA A 133 18.82 -2.61 -11.80
CA ALA A 133 19.83 -3.46 -11.18
C ALA A 133 21.10 -2.63 -10.93
N LEU A 134 21.55 -2.54 -9.68
CA LEU A 134 22.72 -1.75 -9.27
C LEU A 134 23.97 -2.61 -9.03
N GLY A 135 23.89 -3.92 -9.24
CA GLY A 135 24.96 -4.89 -9.03
C GLY A 135 24.41 -6.31 -9.03
N ALA A 136 25.22 -7.29 -8.63
CA ALA A 136 24.82 -8.71 -8.71
C ALA A 136 23.59 -9.06 -7.84
N ARG A 137 23.29 -8.28 -6.79
CA ARG A 137 22.14 -8.53 -5.91
C ARG A 137 21.31 -7.29 -5.58
N ASN A 138 21.85 -6.09 -5.71
CA ASN A 138 21.15 -4.87 -5.30
C ASN A 138 20.20 -4.36 -6.38
N LYS A 139 19.03 -3.88 -5.96
CA LYS A 139 18.02 -3.31 -6.86
C LYS A 139 17.51 -1.99 -6.31
N LEU A 140 17.24 -1.05 -7.21
CA LEU A 140 16.51 0.17 -6.93
C LEU A 140 15.16 0.08 -7.64
N LYS A 141 14.07 0.09 -6.89
CA LYS A 141 12.72 0.23 -7.45
C LYS A 141 12.24 1.65 -7.25
N TYR A 142 11.41 2.11 -8.16
CA TYR A 142 10.75 3.39 -8.03
C TYR A 142 9.39 3.37 -8.71
N ASP A 143 8.47 4.17 -8.19
CA ASP A 143 7.18 4.43 -8.81
C ASP A 143 6.82 5.91 -8.67
N GLY A 144 5.99 6.40 -9.59
CA GLY A 144 5.47 7.75 -9.54
C GLY A 144 4.06 7.81 -10.10
N ALA A 145 3.20 8.61 -9.51
CA ALA A 145 1.82 8.79 -9.96
C ALA A 145 1.33 10.22 -9.73
N ILE A 146 0.48 10.67 -10.64
CA ILE A 146 -0.35 11.86 -10.48
C ILE A 146 -1.79 11.36 -10.43
N LEU A 147 -2.44 11.51 -9.29
CA LEU A 147 -3.77 10.97 -9.01
C LEU A 147 -4.76 12.11 -8.88
N PHE A 148 -5.94 11.96 -9.50
CA PHE A 148 -7.02 12.93 -9.44
C PHE A 148 -8.14 12.39 -8.55
N GLY A 149 -8.66 13.24 -7.65
CA GLY A 149 -9.80 12.92 -6.81
C GLY A 149 -11.07 12.72 -7.63
N LEU A 150 -11.88 11.73 -7.26
CA LEU A 150 -13.15 11.40 -7.93
C LEU A 150 -14.38 11.84 -7.12
N ASN A 151 -14.19 12.38 -5.91
CA ASN A 151 -15.25 12.92 -5.07
C ASN A 151 -14.74 14.10 -4.22
N ASN A 152 -15.66 14.83 -3.59
CA ASN A 152 -15.35 16.03 -2.81
C ASN A 152 -14.61 15.75 -1.48
N ASN A 153 -14.54 14.49 -1.07
CA ASN A 153 -13.82 14.07 0.14
C ASN A 153 -12.34 13.74 -0.16
N THR A 154 -11.96 13.66 -1.43
CA THR A 154 -10.59 13.33 -1.86
C THR A 154 -9.87 14.58 -2.32
N SER A 155 -8.58 14.72 -2.01
CA SER A 155 -7.77 15.81 -2.59
C SER A 155 -7.84 15.81 -4.11
N ASP A 156 -8.08 16.99 -4.70
CA ASP A 156 -8.23 17.16 -6.16
C ASP A 156 -7.05 16.58 -6.95
N THR A 157 -5.83 16.75 -6.44
CA THR A 157 -4.61 16.20 -7.05
C THR A 157 -3.65 15.72 -5.97
N THR A 158 -3.17 14.48 -6.11
CA THR A 158 -2.12 13.90 -5.28
C THR A 158 -0.94 13.52 -6.18
N VAL A 159 0.27 13.97 -5.83
CA VAL A 159 1.52 13.51 -6.44
C VAL A 159 2.18 12.53 -5.49
N ARG A 160 2.49 11.33 -6.00
CA ARG A 160 3.18 10.28 -5.25
C ARG A 160 4.47 9.89 -5.97
N PHE A 161 5.52 9.66 -5.20
CA PHE A 161 6.78 9.11 -5.69
C PHE A 161 7.40 8.24 -4.59
N THR A 162 7.74 6.99 -4.93
CA THR A 162 8.39 6.06 -4.01
C THR A 162 9.72 5.61 -4.60
N VAL A 163 10.72 5.44 -3.73
CA VAL A 163 12.00 4.83 -4.08
C VAL A 163 12.32 3.80 -3.00
N GLU A 164 12.59 2.57 -3.43
CA GLU A 164 12.93 1.44 -2.57
C GLU A 164 14.29 0.89 -3.00
N TYR A 165 15.18 0.70 -2.03
CA TYR A 165 16.49 0.10 -2.26
C TYR A 165 16.56 -1.26 -1.56
N GLU A 166 16.72 -2.33 -2.34
CA GLU A 166 16.88 -3.69 -1.85
C GLU A 166 18.37 -4.02 -1.74
N MET A 167 18.80 -4.33 -0.51
CA MET A 167 20.13 -4.84 -0.17
C MET A 167 20.04 -6.33 0.17
N TYR A 168 20.99 -7.12 -0.31
CA TYR A 168 21.15 -8.54 0.03
C TYR A 168 22.54 -8.83 0.58
#